data_AF-A0A0Q1AW68-F1
#
_entry.id   AF-A0A0Q1AW68-F1
#
_cell.length_a   1.000
_cell.length_b   1.000
_cell.length_c   1.000
_cell.angle_alpha   90.00
_cell.angle_beta   90.00
_cell.angle_gamma   90.00
#
_symmetry.space_group_name_H-M   'P 1'
#
loop_
_entity.id
_entity.type
_entity.pdbx_description
1 polymer ?
#
loop_
_entity_poly.entity_id
_entity_poly.type
_entity_poly.pdbx_seq_one_letter_code
_entity_poly.pdbx_strand_id
1 'polypeptide(L)'
;GPNMLRKEFQIDLEEIRDILKDYGDIKVGRVFLNQYASEKLVEAVENQGFEPVICTSDVDVKLAVEAVDMIYSPIIDTIALVTRDADFKPVLLKAMEHGKETIIFGAEPGFSVALKNSADYVIVLRNGEYVVE
;
A
#
# COMPACT_ATOMS: atom_id res chain seq x y z
N GLY A 1 0.35 4.61 -1.19
CA GLY A 1 0.97 5.76 -1.88
C GLY A 1 0.05 6.97 -1.89
N PRO A 2 0.53 8.15 -2.30
CA PRO A 2 -0.19 9.44 -2.17
C PRO A 2 -1.47 9.49 -3.02
N ASN A 3 -1.54 8.72 -4.11
CA ASN A 3 -2.73 8.62 -4.96
C ASN A 3 -3.96 8.02 -4.29
N MET A 4 -3.74 7.31 -3.17
CA MET A 4 -4.77 6.71 -2.34
C MET A 4 -5.23 7.69 -1.24
N LEU A 5 -4.34 8.55 -0.74
CA LEU A 5 -4.64 9.55 0.31
C LEU A 5 -5.41 10.78 -0.18
N ARG A 6 -5.92 10.78 -1.42
CA ARG A 6 -6.70 11.90 -1.95
C ARG A 6 -8.05 11.95 -1.24
N LYS A 7 -8.52 13.18 -0.95
CA LYS A 7 -9.79 13.41 -0.22
C LYS A 7 -11.00 12.71 -0.83
N GLU A 8 -10.97 12.46 -2.14
CA GLU A 8 -12.03 11.78 -2.88
C GLU A 8 -12.20 10.29 -2.53
N PHE A 9 -11.18 9.64 -1.98
CA PHE A 9 -11.24 8.21 -1.59
C PHE A 9 -11.43 7.99 -0.08
N GLN A 10 -11.45 9.05 0.75
CA GLN A 10 -11.69 8.94 2.20
C GLN A 10 -11.01 7.74 2.88
N ILE A 11 -9.76 7.45 2.50
CA ILE A 11 -9.05 6.28 3.03
C ILE A 11 -8.76 6.47 4.50
N ASP A 12 -9.05 5.43 5.27
CA ASP A 12 -8.66 5.32 6.66
C ASP A 12 -7.51 4.31 6.81
N LEU A 13 -6.32 4.78 7.21
CA LEU A 13 -5.20 3.87 7.43
C LEU A 13 -5.40 3.00 8.67
N GLU A 14 -6.23 3.42 9.63
CA GLU A 14 -6.60 2.58 10.77
C GLU A 14 -7.36 1.34 10.30
N GLU A 15 -8.33 1.51 9.40
CA GLU A 15 -9.09 0.40 8.84
C GLU A 15 -8.20 -0.52 7.99
N ILE A 16 -7.31 0.04 7.16
CA ILE A 16 -6.31 -0.77 6.43
C ILE A 16 -5.46 -1.59 7.40
N ARG A 17 -4.97 -0.95 8.47
CA ARG A 17 -4.15 -1.62 9.49
C ARG A 17 -4.92 -2.74 10.18
N ASP A 18 -6.20 -2.53 10.48
CA ASP A 18 -7.03 -3.53 11.13
C ASP A 18 -7.33 -4.71 10.22
N ILE A 19 -7.62 -4.47 8.94
CA ILE A 19 -7.76 -5.54 7.93
C ILE A 19 -6.46 -6.33 7.77
N LEU A 20 -5.30 -5.66 7.77
CA LEU A 20 -4.00 -6.31 7.64
C LEU A 20 -3.69 -7.27 8.81
N LYS A 21 -4.26 -7.07 10.00
CA LYS A 21 -4.06 -7.98 11.14
C LYS A 21 -4.59 -9.38 10.90
N ASP A 22 -5.58 -9.54 10.02
CA ASP A 22 -6.10 -10.85 9.63
C ASP A 22 -5.08 -11.65 8.79
N TYR A 23 -4.09 -10.95 8.20
CA TYR A 23 -3.01 -11.53 7.39
C TYR A 23 -1.68 -11.64 8.15
N GLY A 24 -1.60 -11.11 9.37
CA GLY A 24 -0.44 -11.23 10.25
C GLY A 24 -0.01 -9.93 10.93
N ASP A 25 1.21 -9.95 11.48
CA ASP A 25 1.77 -8.78 12.14
C ASP A 25 2.43 -7.82 11.13
N ILE A 26 2.08 -6.54 11.20
CA ILE A 26 2.80 -5.49 10.45
C ILE A 26 4.18 -5.28 11.07
N LYS A 27 5.23 -5.79 10.41
CA LYS A 27 6.63 -5.55 10.81
C LYS A 27 7.17 -4.22 10.30
N VAL A 28 6.71 -3.78 9.13
CA VAL A 28 7.07 -2.50 8.51
C VAL A 28 5.81 -1.89 7.90
N GLY A 29 5.40 -0.74 8.39
CA GLY A 29 4.28 0.03 7.85
C GLY A 29 4.77 1.41 7.43
N ARG A 30 4.81 1.70 6.12
CA ARG A 30 5.31 2.97 5.58
C ARG A 30 4.29 3.64 4.68
N VAL A 31 4.16 4.95 4.82
CA VAL A 31 3.34 5.78 3.95
C VAL A 31 4.23 6.81 3.26
N PHE A 32 4.34 6.68 1.95
CA PHE A 32 5.14 7.57 1.13
C PHE A 32 4.36 8.83 0.76
N LEU A 33 4.94 9.98 1.10
CA LEU A 33 4.34 11.30 0.93
C LEU A 33 5.26 12.18 0.11
N ASN A 34 4.71 13.12 -0.65
CA ASN A 34 5.53 14.12 -1.34
C ASN A 34 6.11 15.14 -0.35
N GLN A 35 7.16 15.85 -0.76
CA GLN A 35 7.84 16.88 0.06
C GLN A 35 6.97 18.07 0.50
N TYR A 36 5.78 18.23 -0.08
CA TYR A 36 4.83 19.29 0.26
C TYR A 36 3.70 18.80 1.17
N ALA A 37 3.79 17.57 1.69
CA ALA A 37 2.83 17.06 2.65
C ALA A 37 2.78 17.95 3.89
N SER A 38 1.56 18.32 4.30
CA SER A 38 1.36 19.14 5.49
C SER A 38 1.76 18.38 6.75
N GLU A 39 2.27 19.08 7.76
CA GLU A 39 2.59 18.51 9.09
C GLU A 39 1.43 17.68 9.66
N LYS A 40 0.18 18.18 9.57
CA LYS A 40 -1.01 17.44 10.02
C LYS A 40 -1.21 16.08 9.36
N LEU A 41 -0.81 15.93 8.09
CA LEU A 41 -0.91 14.66 7.38
C LEU A 41 0.18 13.69 7.86
N VAL A 42 1.39 14.21 8.10
CA VAL A 42 2.49 13.44 8.68
C VAL A 42 2.11 12.93 10.06
N GLU A 43 1.59 13.81 10.93
CA GLU A 43 1.09 13.44 12.26
C GLU A 43 -0.04 12.42 12.19
N ALA A 44 -0.98 12.56 11.25
CA ALA A 44 -2.07 11.60 11.08
C ALA A 44 -1.55 10.19 10.73
N VAL A 45 -0.56 10.11 9.84
CA VAL A 45 0.10 8.85 9.46
C VAL A 45 0.77 8.19 10.68
N GLU A 46 1.53 8.97 11.46
CA GLU A 46 2.20 8.47 12.67
C GLU A 46 1.20 7.99 13.73
N ASN A 47 0.13 8.76 13.97
CA ASN A 47 -0.91 8.40 14.93
C ASN A 47 -1.66 7.12 14.54
N GLN A 48 -1.74 6.80 13.25
CA GLN A 48 -2.32 5.56 12.75
C GLN A 48 -1.32 4.38 12.78
N GLY A 49 -0.08 4.60 13.25
CA GLY A 49 0.92 3.55 13.47
C GLY A 49 1.77 3.23 12.25
N PHE A 50 1.88 4.15 11.29
CA PHE A 50 2.75 4.03 10.12
C PHE A 50 3.89 5.05 10.18
N GLU A 51 5.02 4.70 9.57
CA GLU A 51 6.15 5.61 9.36
C GLU A 51 5.90 6.49 8.12
N PRO A 52 5.82 7.83 8.25
CA PRO A 52 5.75 8.73 7.11
C PRO A 52 7.12 8.86 6.43
N VAL A 53 7.19 8.58 5.13
CA VAL A 53 8.41 8.74 4.33
C VAL A 53 8.24 9.92 3.37
N ILE A 54 8.91 11.03 3.68
CA ILE A 54 8.89 12.22 2.83
C ILE A 54 9.83 12.05 1.63
N CYS A 55 9.27 12.15 0.44
CA CYS A 55 9.97 11.96 -0.83
C CYS A 55 10.18 13.32 -1.52
N THR A 56 11.45 13.65 -1.79
CA THR A 56 11.83 14.80 -2.63
C THR A 56 11.87 14.46 -4.12
N SER A 57 11.91 13.16 -4.44
CA SER A 57 11.78 12.62 -5.80
C SER A 57 10.38 12.05 -6.05
N ASP A 58 10.19 11.45 -7.22
CA ASP A 58 8.99 10.68 -7.54
C ASP A 58 8.67 9.66 -6.42
N VAL A 59 7.44 9.74 -5.93
CA VAL A 59 6.97 8.95 -4.80
C VAL A 59 6.79 7.48 -5.20
N ASP A 60 6.33 7.23 -6.42
CA ASP A 60 6.04 5.90 -6.90
C ASP A 60 7.34 5.13 -7.13
N VAL A 61 8.40 5.79 -7.63
CA VAL A 61 9.75 5.22 -7.71
C VAL A 61 10.28 4.86 -6.33
N LYS A 62 10.16 5.75 -5.34
CA LYS A 62 10.66 5.47 -3.98
C LYS A 62 9.89 4.32 -3.34
N LEU A 63 8.58 4.27 -3.51
CA LEU A 63 7.73 3.17 -3.04
C LEU A 63 8.18 1.84 -3.66
N ALA A 64 8.37 1.80 -4.99
CA ALA A 64 8.77 0.59 -5.69
C ALA A 64 10.14 0.08 -5.21
N VAL A 65 11.12 0.96 -5.04
CA VAL A 65 12.47 0.59 -4.56
C VAL A 65 12.40 0.01 -3.14
N GLU A 66 11.67 0.66 -2.23
CA GLU A 66 11.54 0.19 -0.85
C GLU A 66 10.75 -1.12 -0.75
N ALA A 67 9.69 -1.27 -1.57
CA ALA A 67 8.95 -2.53 -1.64
C ALA A 67 9.84 -3.68 -2.14
N VAL A 68 10.68 -3.43 -3.14
CA VAL A 68 11.66 -4.40 -3.63
C VAL A 68 12.67 -4.75 -2.54
N ASP A 69 13.20 -3.78 -1.79
CA ASP A 69 14.09 -4.07 -0.66
C ASP A 69 13.42 -4.98 0.38
N MET A 70 12.16 -4.73 0.73
CA MET A 70 11.38 -5.56 1.66
C MET A 70 11.14 -6.97 1.14
N ILE A 71 10.98 -7.16 -0.17
CA ILE A 71 10.82 -8.50 -0.78
C ILE A 71 12.03 -9.39 -0.48
N TYR A 72 13.23 -8.85 -0.37
CA TYR A 72 14.43 -9.64 -0.06
C TYR A 72 14.65 -9.88 1.44
N SER A 73 13.83 -9.26 2.30
CA SER A 73 13.93 -9.45 3.74
C SER A 73 13.49 -10.87 4.14
N PRO A 74 14.28 -11.61 4.95
CA PRO A 74 13.93 -12.95 5.40
C PRO A 74 12.86 -12.97 6.51
N ILE A 75 12.51 -11.81 7.08
CA ILE A 75 11.52 -11.68 8.17
C ILE A 75 10.16 -11.15 7.70
N ILE A 76 10.02 -10.91 6.40
CA ILE A 76 8.79 -10.43 5.78
C ILE A 76 8.24 -11.55 4.94
N ASP A 77 7.05 -12.06 5.26
CA ASP A 77 6.43 -13.15 4.49
C ASP A 77 5.38 -12.64 3.48
N THR A 78 4.85 -11.44 3.72
CA THR A 78 3.75 -10.86 2.94
C THR A 78 4.06 -9.40 2.59
N ILE A 79 3.77 -9.00 1.34
CA ILE A 79 3.89 -7.64 0.85
C ILE A 79 2.50 -7.07 0.55
N ALA A 80 2.10 -6.07 1.34
CA ALA A 80 0.88 -5.32 1.08
C ALA A 80 1.19 -3.97 0.39
N LEU A 81 0.59 -3.74 -0.77
CA LEU A 81 0.68 -2.47 -1.49
C LEU A 81 -0.68 -1.76 -1.46
N VAL A 82 -0.66 -0.45 -1.15
CA VAL A 82 -1.86 0.40 -1.18
C VAL A 82 -1.72 1.40 -2.32
N THR A 83 -2.23 1.03 -3.50
CA THR A 83 -2.11 1.82 -4.73
C THR A 83 -3.17 1.43 -5.76
N ARG A 84 -3.50 2.38 -6.64
CA ARG A 84 -4.30 2.13 -7.85
C ARG A 84 -3.46 2.06 -9.13
N ASP A 85 -2.17 2.36 -9.02
CA ASP A 85 -1.30 2.50 -10.17
C ASP A 85 -0.83 1.12 -10.68
N ALA A 86 -1.25 0.80 -11.91
CA ALA A 86 -0.95 -0.47 -12.56
C ALA A 86 0.54 -0.73 -12.78
N ASP A 87 1.36 0.33 -12.75
CA ASP A 87 2.81 0.23 -12.91
C ASP A 87 3.49 -0.48 -11.74
N PHE A 88 2.78 -0.74 -10.63
CA PHE A 88 3.27 -1.57 -9.52
C PHE A 88 3.13 -3.08 -9.75
N LYS A 89 2.51 -3.52 -10.84
CA LYS A 89 2.41 -4.95 -11.17
C LYS A 89 3.76 -5.69 -11.12
N PRO A 90 4.89 -5.16 -11.65
CA PRO A 90 6.17 -5.84 -11.55
C PRO A 90 6.65 -6.06 -10.11
N VAL A 91 6.30 -5.18 -9.17
CA VAL A 91 6.65 -5.36 -7.74
C VAL A 91 5.89 -6.56 -7.16
N LEU A 92 4.59 -6.69 -7.46
CA LEU A 92 3.79 -7.85 -7.03
C LEU A 92 4.35 -9.16 -7.61
N LEU A 93 4.64 -9.18 -8.92
CA LEU A 93 5.23 -10.34 -9.57
C LEU A 93 6.58 -10.70 -8.92
N LYS A 94 7.40 -9.70 -8.61
CA LYS A 94 8.70 -9.92 -7.97
C LYS A 94 8.56 -10.47 -6.55
N ALA A 95 7.56 -10.02 -5.78
CA ALA A 95 7.26 -10.56 -4.46
C ALA A 95 6.90 -12.06 -4.55
N MET A 96 6.01 -12.42 -5.48
CA MET A 96 5.62 -13.81 -5.71
C MET A 96 6.78 -14.70 -6.17
N GLU A 97 7.67 -14.21 -7.07
CA GLU A 97 8.89 -14.92 -7.47
C GLU A 97 9.77 -15.30 -6.27
N HIS A 98 9.76 -14.48 -5.23
CA HIS A 98 10.52 -14.68 -3.99
C HIS A 98 9.73 -15.41 -2.90
N GLY A 99 8.57 -15.98 -3.23
CA GLY A 99 7.72 -16.75 -2.32
C GLY A 99 7.03 -15.90 -1.27
N LYS A 100 6.88 -14.59 -1.49
CA LYS A 100 6.08 -13.71 -0.64
C LYS A 100 4.62 -13.77 -1.05
N GLU A 101 3.71 -13.79 -0.08
CA GLU A 101 2.30 -13.52 -0.35
C GLU A 101 2.12 -12.04 -0.70
N THR A 102 1.10 -11.73 -1.50
CA THR A 102 0.85 -10.37 -1.99
C THR A 102 -0.57 -9.92 -1.72
N ILE A 103 -0.70 -8.71 -1.17
CA ILE A 103 -1.99 -8.06 -0.93
C ILE A 103 -2.00 -6.73 -1.68
N ILE A 104 -3.05 -6.47 -2.43
CA ILE A 104 -3.26 -5.16 -3.08
C ILE A 104 -4.51 -4.49 -2.53
N PHE A 105 -4.35 -3.29 -2.00
CA PHE A 105 -5.44 -2.39 -1.64
C PHE A 105 -5.65 -1.38 -2.76
N GLY A 106 -6.84 -1.41 -3.36
CA GLY A 106 -7.27 -0.45 -4.39
C GLY A 106 -8.56 0.27 -4.00
N ALA A 107 -9.03 1.15 -4.87
CA ALA A 107 -10.32 1.82 -4.70
C ALA A 107 -11.03 1.99 -6.05
N GLU A 108 -12.36 1.84 -6.05
CA GLU A 108 -13.21 2.10 -7.20
C GLU A 108 -13.78 3.53 -7.18
N PRO A 109 -14.11 4.12 -8.34
CA PRO A 109 -13.92 3.57 -9.68
C PRO A 109 -12.45 3.65 -10.16
N GLY A 110 -12.09 2.75 -11.07
CA GLY A 110 -10.83 2.82 -11.82
C GLY A 110 -9.71 1.97 -11.23
N PHE A 111 -10.05 0.93 -10.46
CA PHE A 111 -9.04 -0.01 -9.99
C PHE A 111 -8.62 -0.95 -11.13
N SER A 112 -7.32 -1.06 -11.38
CA SER A 112 -6.77 -1.84 -12.49
C SER A 112 -7.08 -3.33 -12.35
N VAL A 113 -7.81 -3.89 -13.34
CA VAL A 113 -8.07 -5.33 -13.45
C VAL A 113 -6.76 -6.13 -13.53
N ALA A 114 -5.75 -5.57 -14.20
CA ALA A 114 -4.45 -6.23 -14.31
C ALA A 114 -3.74 -6.36 -12.95
N LEU A 115 -3.88 -5.37 -12.05
CA LEU A 115 -3.36 -5.46 -10.69
C LEU A 115 -4.12 -6.48 -9.86
N LYS A 116 -5.46 -6.45 -9.91
CA LYS A 116 -6.31 -7.41 -9.19
C LYS A 116 -5.90 -8.85 -9.49
N ASN A 117 -5.75 -9.16 -10.78
CA ASN A 117 -5.38 -10.51 -11.23
C ASN A 117 -3.92 -10.90 -10.95
N SER A 118 -3.10 -10.01 -10.38
CA SER A 118 -1.67 -10.25 -10.12
C SER A 118 -1.33 -10.36 -8.64
N ALA A 119 -2.30 -10.22 -7.73
CA ALA A 119 -2.09 -10.36 -6.29
C ALA A 119 -2.82 -11.60 -5.77
N ASP A 120 -2.33 -12.16 -4.66
CA ASP A 120 -2.98 -13.29 -3.98
C ASP A 120 -4.29 -12.85 -3.30
N TYR A 121 -4.28 -11.64 -2.71
CA TYR A 121 -5.43 -11.05 -2.04
C TYR A 121 -5.72 -9.65 -2.59
N VAL A 122 -6.99 -9.39 -2.88
CA VAL A 122 -7.44 -8.11 -3.41
C VAL A 122 -8.43 -7.48 -2.45
N ILE A 123 -8.14 -6.27 -2.00
CA ILE A 123 -8.97 -5.54 -1.04
C ILE A 123 -9.35 -4.21 -1.68
N VAL A 124 -10.63 -3.97 -1.85
CA VAL A 124 -11.14 -2.87 -2.67
C VAL A 124 -12.02 -1.97 -1.84
N LEU A 125 -11.67 -0.68 -1.77
CA LEU A 125 -12.56 0.33 -1.25
C LEU A 125 -13.67 0.64 -2.28
N ARG A 126 -14.92 0.31 -1.93
CA ARG A 126 -16.11 0.54 -2.75
C ARG A 126 -17.19 1.18 -1.89
N ASN A 127 -17.69 2.34 -2.33
CA ASN A 127 -18.75 3.08 -1.62
C ASN A 127 -18.42 3.39 -0.15
N GLY A 128 -17.14 3.56 0.19
CA GLY A 128 -16.69 3.86 1.56
C GLY A 128 -16.47 2.63 2.45
N GLU A 129 -16.58 1.41 1.91
CA GLU A 129 -16.32 0.17 2.66
C GLU A 129 -15.27 -0.68 1.93
N TYR A 130 -14.37 -1.33 2.67
CA TYR A 130 -13.43 -2.30 2.09
C TYR A 130 -14.11 -3.65 1.88
N VAL A 131 -13.97 -4.19 0.68
CA VAL A 131 -14.46 -5.52 0.29
C VAL A 131 -13.28 -6.38 -0.11
N VAL A 132 -13.21 -7.59 0.44
CA VAL A 132 -12.25 -8.62 0.02
C VAL A 132 -12.82 -9.32 -1.21
N GLU A 133 -12.06 -9.32 -2.32
CA GLU A 133 -12.40 -9.97 -3.60
C GLU A 133 -11.58 -11.26 -3.80
#